data_AF-D9MN82-F1
#
_entry.id   AF-D9MN82-F1
#
_cell.length_a   1.000
_cell.length_b   1.000
_cell.length_c   1.000
_cell.angle_alpha   90.00
_cell.angle_beta   90.00
_cell.angle_gamma   90.00
#
_symmetry.space_group_name_H-M   'P 1'
#
loop_
_entity.id
_entity.type
_entity.pdbx_description
1 polymer ?
#
loop_
_entity_poly.entity_id
_entity_poly.type
_entity_poly.pdbx_seq_one_letter_code
_entity_poly.pdbx_strand_id
1 'polypeptide(L)'
;LAFLEWHRVPTILVAILAILGFLSTLAILAIFGRHFQTPIVRSAGGPMCFLMLTPLLVAYMMVPVYVGPPTVSTCLCRQTLFTICFTICISCITVRSFQIVCIFKMARRFPRTYAYWVRYQGSYVFVAFMTVLKIVIVAGSLLVTNTSPTTHADPDDPKTMILSCSPNYHKGLLFNTSLDLLLSMMAFSFAYMGKGLPTNYNEAKFITFCMTFYFTSSVSLCTFMSVYKGVLVSILD
;
A
#
# COMPACT_ATOMS: atom_id res chain seq x y z
N LEU A 1 16.51 -20.36 -15.03
CA LEU A 1 15.35 -19.82 -14.31
C LEU A 1 15.86 -18.69 -13.44
N ALA A 2 15.44 -17.45 -13.69
CA ALA A 2 15.85 -16.31 -12.87
C ALA A 2 14.81 -16.05 -11.77
N PHE A 3 15.24 -16.01 -10.52
CA PHE A 3 14.40 -15.71 -9.34
C PHE A 3 15.24 -14.96 -8.30
N LEU A 4 14.60 -14.20 -7.40
CA LEU A 4 15.31 -13.54 -6.31
C LEU A 4 15.94 -14.59 -5.38
N GLU A 5 17.26 -14.71 -5.43
CA GLU A 5 18.04 -15.56 -4.55
C GLU A 5 18.29 -14.87 -3.20
N TRP A 6 18.25 -15.68 -2.14
CA TRP A 6 18.51 -15.22 -0.76
C TRP A 6 19.93 -14.69 -0.54
N HIS A 7 20.88 -15.10 -1.38
CA HIS A 7 22.29 -14.74 -1.21
C HIS A 7 22.63 -13.35 -1.78
N ARG A 8 21.71 -12.70 -2.49
CA ARG A 8 21.96 -11.38 -3.08
C ARG A 8 21.79 -10.28 -2.05
N VAL A 9 22.74 -9.33 -2.06
CA VAL A 9 22.75 -8.12 -1.22
C VAL A 9 21.42 -7.37 -1.20
N PRO A 10 20.73 -7.09 -2.34
CA PRO A 10 19.43 -6.41 -2.33
C PRO A 10 18.35 -7.22 -1.61
N THR A 11 18.30 -8.54 -1.79
CA THR A 11 17.33 -9.42 -1.13
C THR A 11 17.52 -9.42 0.40
N ILE A 12 18.78 -9.53 0.85
CA ILE A 12 19.14 -9.51 2.27
C ILE A 12 18.75 -8.16 2.89
N LEU A 13 19.07 -7.05 2.21
CA LEU A 13 18.74 -5.71 2.71
C LEU A 13 17.24 -5.51 2.87
N VAL A 14 16.45 -5.90 1.87
CA VAL A 14 14.98 -5.82 1.90
C VAL A 14 14.41 -6.70 3.02
N ALA A 15 14.95 -7.90 3.23
CA ALA A 15 14.53 -8.79 4.31
C ALA A 15 14.82 -8.19 5.70
N ILE A 16 16.00 -7.61 5.90
CA ILE A 16 16.37 -6.93 7.16
C ILE A 16 15.43 -5.75 7.43
N LEU A 17 15.21 -4.90 6.41
CA LEU A 17 14.29 -3.76 6.53
C LEU A 17 12.85 -4.20 6.83
N ALA A 18 12.38 -5.30 6.22
CA ALA A 18 11.06 -5.85 6.49
C ALA A 18 10.93 -6.37 7.94
N ILE A 19 11.95 -7.06 8.46
CA ILE A 19 11.97 -7.55 9.85
C ILE A 19 11.98 -6.37 10.83
N LEU A 20 12.81 -5.36 10.59
CA LEU A 20 12.85 -4.14 11.42
C LEU A 20 11.50 -3.39 11.37
N GLY A 21 10.90 -3.27 10.18
CA GLY A 21 9.57 -2.69 9.99
C GLY A 21 8.48 -3.47 10.73
N PHE A 22 8.53 -4.79 10.67
CA PHE A 22 7.61 -5.67 11.39
C PHE A 22 7.71 -5.48 12.91
N LEU A 23 8.92 -5.56 13.47
CA LEU A 23 9.14 -5.44 14.91
C LEU A 23 8.74 -4.06 15.44
N SER A 24 9.07 -2.99 14.71
CA SER A 24 8.66 -1.63 15.09
C SER A 24 7.14 -1.44 15.03
N THR A 25 6.48 -1.93 13.98
CA THR A 25 5.01 -1.87 13.85
C THR A 25 4.32 -2.67 14.96
N LEU A 26 4.84 -3.86 15.28
CA LEU A 26 4.34 -4.70 16.36
C LEU A 26 4.49 -4.01 17.73
N ALA A 27 5.64 -3.38 17.99
CA ALA A 27 5.87 -2.63 19.21
C ALA A 27 4.88 -1.45 19.34
N ILE A 28 4.68 -0.69 18.26
CA ILE A 28 3.70 0.42 18.24
C ILE A 28 2.28 -0.11 18.52
N LEU A 29 1.88 -1.19 17.85
CA LEU A 29 0.57 -1.82 18.04
C LEU A 29 0.36 -2.28 19.49
N ALA A 30 1.38 -2.91 20.09
CA ALA A 30 1.34 -3.36 21.49
C ALA A 30 1.24 -2.18 22.48
N ILE A 31 2.01 -1.11 22.25
CA ILE A 31 1.96 0.11 23.08
C ILE A 31 0.58 0.76 22.99
N PHE A 32 0.05 0.91 21.77
CA PHE A 32 -1.27 1.51 21.53
C PHE A 32 -2.39 0.67 22.13
N GLY A 33 -2.28 -0.67 22.06
CA GLY A 33 -3.22 -1.60 22.70
C GLY A 33 -3.21 -1.49 24.22
N ARG A 34 -2.01 -1.46 24.84
CA ARG A 34 -1.84 -1.29 26.29
C ARG A 34 -2.38 0.06 26.79
N HIS A 35 -2.19 1.13 26.01
CA HIS A 35 -2.58 2.49 26.35
C HIS A 35 -3.86 2.95 25.65
N PHE A 36 -4.72 2.02 25.23
CA PHE A 36 -5.91 2.32 24.44
C PHE A 36 -6.86 3.32 25.12
N GLN A 37 -6.93 3.28 26.46
CA GLN A 37 -7.77 4.17 27.26
C GLN A 37 -7.19 5.59 27.43
N THR A 38 -5.95 5.84 26.97
CA THR A 38 -5.34 7.17 27.09
C THR A 38 -5.93 8.14 26.07
N PRO A 39 -6.17 9.41 26.45
CA PRO A 39 -6.73 10.42 25.55
C PRO A 39 -5.82 10.70 24.35
N ILE A 40 -4.52 10.40 24.45
CA ILE A 40 -3.53 10.54 23.37
C ILE A 40 -3.86 9.57 22.23
N VAL A 41 -4.03 8.27 22.52
CA VAL A 41 -4.35 7.25 21.50
C VAL A 41 -5.72 7.52 20.86
N ARG A 42 -6.70 7.94 21.67
CA ARG A 42 -8.05 8.25 21.20
C ARG A 42 -8.09 9.49 20.29
N SER A 43 -7.25 10.50 20.55
CA SER A 43 -7.14 11.71 19.73
C SER A 43 -6.33 11.49 18.44
N ALA A 44 -5.33 10.60 18.48
CA ALA A 44 -4.50 10.23 17.32
C ALA A 44 -5.24 9.39 16.27
N GLY A 45 -6.46 8.91 16.55
CA GLY A 45 -7.28 8.15 15.60
C GLY A 45 -7.93 6.89 16.18
N GLY A 46 -7.60 6.54 17.43
CA GLY A 46 -8.20 5.43 18.16
C GLY A 46 -8.27 4.14 17.33
N PRO A 47 -9.47 3.55 17.13
CA PRO A 47 -9.62 2.27 16.41
C PRO A 47 -9.16 2.30 14.93
N MET A 48 -9.16 3.46 14.26
CA MET A 48 -8.66 3.58 12.87
C MET A 48 -7.14 3.38 12.79
N CYS A 49 -6.40 3.71 13.86
CA CYS A 49 -4.96 3.50 13.89
C CYS A 49 -4.60 2.00 13.92
N PHE A 50 -5.36 1.20 14.67
CA PHE A 50 -5.23 -0.27 14.62
C PHE A 50 -5.53 -0.80 13.22
N LEU A 51 -6.58 -0.28 12.58
CA LEU A 51 -6.95 -0.66 11.21
C LEU A 51 -5.87 -0.30 10.17
N MET A 52 -5.03 0.70 10.43
CA MET A 52 -3.87 1.03 9.59
C MET A 52 -2.64 0.16 9.90
N LEU A 53 -2.36 -0.08 11.18
CA LEU A 53 -1.16 -0.82 11.63
C LEU A 53 -1.26 -2.33 11.36
N THR A 54 -2.44 -2.93 11.49
CA THR A 54 -2.64 -4.37 11.24
C THR A 54 -2.31 -4.78 9.79
N PRO A 55 -2.88 -4.17 8.74
CA PRO A 55 -2.53 -4.52 7.37
C PRO A 55 -1.09 -4.17 7.00
N LEU A 56 -0.50 -3.15 7.63
CA LEU A 56 0.92 -2.82 7.47
C LEU A 56 1.82 -3.94 8.03
N LEU A 57 1.47 -4.49 9.18
CA LEU A 57 2.16 -5.62 9.79
C LEU A 57 2.07 -6.87 8.90
N VAL A 58 0.88 -7.14 8.33
CA VAL A 58 0.69 -8.22 7.35
C VAL A 58 1.55 -7.97 6.12
N ALA A 59 1.61 -6.74 5.60
CA ALA A 59 2.44 -6.41 4.44
C ALA A 59 3.93 -6.69 4.68
N TYR A 60 4.48 -6.36 5.86
CA TYR A 60 5.87 -6.72 6.20
C TYR A 60 6.10 -8.24 6.26
N MET A 61 5.13 -9.01 6.78
CA MET A 61 5.21 -10.48 6.81
C MET A 61 5.15 -11.10 5.41
N MET A 62 4.58 -10.42 4.43
CA MET A 62 4.50 -10.90 3.05
C MET A 62 5.79 -10.65 2.25
N VAL A 63 6.67 -9.73 2.68
CA VAL A 63 7.91 -9.42 1.95
C VAL A 63 8.81 -10.65 1.75
N PRO A 64 9.06 -11.52 2.75
CA PRO A 64 9.83 -12.75 2.56
C PRO A 64 9.20 -13.73 1.56
N VAL A 65 7.87 -13.71 1.41
CA VAL A 65 7.13 -14.55 0.44
C VAL A 65 7.43 -14.14 -1.01
N TYR A 66 8.01 -12.95 -1.22
CA TYR A 66 8.51 -12.51 -2.52
C TYR A 66 9.83 -13.17 -2.94
N VAL A 67 10.55 -13.81 -2.01
CA VAL A 67 11.87 -14.42 -2.24
C VAL A 67 11.73 -15.93 -2.45
N GLY A 68 12.44 -16.49 -3.44
CA GLY A 68 12.40 -17.91 -3.79
C GLY A 68 11.46 -18.27 -4.96
N PRO A 69 11.32 -19.57 -5.29
CA PRO A 69 10.61 -20.03 -6.48
C PRO A 69 9.10 -19.76 -6.35
N PRO A 70 8.46 -19.12 -7.35
CA PRO A 70 7.03 -18.84 -7.30
C PRO A 70 6.23 -20.15 -7.44
N THR A 71 5.53 -20.50 -6.36
CA THR A 71 4.50 -21.54 -6.33
C THR A 71 3.12 -20.91 -6.55
N VAL A 72 2.11 -21.71 -6.92
CA VAL A 72 0.71 -21.25 -7.11
C VAL A 72 0.22 -20.46 -5.89
N SER A 73 0.51 -20.94 -4.67
CA SER A 73 0.13 -20.29 -3.42
C SER A 73 0.81 -18.92 -3.24
N THR A 74 2.09 -18.80 -3.59
CA THR A 74 2.80 -17.51 -3.51
C THR A 74 2.29 -16.53 -4.57
N CYS A 75 1.95 -17.00 -5.77
CA CYS A 75 1.33 -16.17 -6.81
C CYS A 75 0.00 -15.57 -6.32
N LEU A 76 -0.88 -16.41 -5.76
CA LEU A 76 -2.17 -15.98 -5.24
C LEU A 76 -1.99 -14.99 -4.08
N CYS A 77 -1.05 -15.26 -3.18
CA CYS A 77 -0.74 -14.41 -2.04
C CYS A 77 -0.23 -13.02 -2.47
N ARG A 78 0.71 -12.97 -3.42
CA ARG A 78 1.27 -11.72 -3.97
C ARG A 78 0.24 -10.88 -4.70
N GLN A 79 -0.62 -11.52 -5.51
CA GLN A 79 -1.61 -10.82 -6.32
C GLN A 79 -2.81 -10.34 -5.49
N THR A 80 -3.18 -11.10 -4.45
CA THR A 80 -4.41 -10.88 -3.68
C THR A 80 -4.15 -10.24 -2.33
N LEU A 81 -3.45 -10.92 -1.43
CA LEU A 81 -3.34 -10.48 -0.05
C LEU A 81 -2.50 -9.22 0.09
N PHE A 82 -1.34 -9.17 -0.57
CA PHE A 82 -0.45 -8.01 -0.49
C PHE A 82 -1.14 -6.74 -1.03
N THR A 83 -1.77 -6.84 -2.19
CA THR A 83 -2.40 -5.68 -2.84
C THR A 83 -3.61 -5.17 -2.05
N ILE A 84 -4.44 -6.07 -1.51
CA ILE A 84 -5.58 -5.69 -0.67
C ILE A 84 -5.11 -5.01 0.62
N CYS A 85 -4.14 -5.60 1.34
CA CYS A 85 -3.59 -5.00 2.57
C CYS A 85 -3.02 -3.61 2.29
N PHE A 86 -2.29 -3.46 1.20
CA PHE A 86 -1.70 -2.19 0.81
C PHE A 86 -2.75 -1.11 0.49
N THR A 87 -3.80 -1.46 -0.26
CA THR A 87 -4.90 -0.53 -0.56
C THR A 87 -5.63 -0.10 0.71
N ILE A 88 -5.83 -1.01 1.67
CA ILE A 88 -6.43 -0.68 2.98
C ILE A 88 -5.55 0.33 3.72
N CYS A 89 -4.24 0.09 3.80
CA CYS A 89 -3.29 1.02 4.44
C CYS A 89 -3.38 2.43 3.86
N ILE A 90 -3.29 2.55 2.53
CA ILE A 90 -3.32 3.86 1.86
C ILE A 90 -4.68 4.51 2.06
N SER A 91 -5.78 3.77 1.94
CA SER A 91 -7.13 4.29 2.19
C SER A 91 -7.26 4.88 3.59
N CYS A 92 -6.72 4.21 4.61
CA CYS A 92 -6.68 4.74 5.98
C CYS A 92 -5.88 6.05 6.07
N ILE A 93 -4.71 6.13 5.44
CA ILE A 93 -3.89 7.35 5.47
C ILE A 93 -4.57 8.50 4.71
N THR A 94 -5.23 8.21 3.58
CA THR A 94 -6.01 9.19 2.82
C THR A 94 -7.14 9.76 3.67
N VAL A 95 -7.90 8.89 4.35
CA VAL A 95 -8.97 9.32 5.27
C VAL A 95 -8.42 10.17 6.40
N ARG A 96 -7.28 9.77 6.99
CA ARG A 96 -6.64 10.54 8.07
C ARG A 96 -6.19 11.91 7.60
N SER A 97 -5.57 11.98 6.43
CA SER A 97 -5.16 13.24 5.79
C SER A 97 -6.36 14.14 5.51
N PHE A 98 -7.46 13.57 4.97
CA PHE A 98 -8.71 14.27 4.74
C PHE A 98 -9.32 14.83 6.04
N GLN A 99 -9.35 14.03 7.13
CA GLN A 99 -9.82 14.49 8.45
C GLN A 99 -9.06 15.72 8.93
N ILE A 100 -7.72 15.69 8.86
CA ILE A 100 -6.87 16.80 9.29
C ILE A 100 -7.20 18.04 8.45
N VAL A 101 -7.23 17.93 7.12
CA VAL A 101 -7.57 19.07 6.25
C VAL A 101 -8.98 19.58 6.55
N CYS A 102 -9.95 18.68 6.77
CA CYS A 102 -11.31 19.05 7.09
C CYS A 102 -11.39 19.84 8.40
N ILE A 103 -10.78 19.36 9.48
CA ILE A 103 -10.81 20.02 10.79
C ILE A 103 -10.24 21.44 10.71
N PHE A 104 -9.14 21.64 10.00
CA PHE A 104 -8.43 22.91 10.01
C PHE A 104 -8.85 23.90 8.91
N LYS A 105 -9.29 23.41 7.74
CA LYS A 105 -9.67 24.27 6.59
C LYS A 105 -11.16 24.23 6.24
N MET A 106 -11.83 23.07 6.32
CA MET A 106 -13.23 22.95 5.88
C MET A 106 -14.28 23.01 6.98
N ALA A 107 -13.94 22.73 8.24
CA ALA A 107 -14.90 22.74 9.34
C ALA A 107 -15.52 24.15 9.55
N ARG A 108 -14.77 25.22 9.21
CA ARG A 108 -15.30 26.58 9.16
C ARG A 108 -16.21 26.87 7.97
N ARG A 109 -16.05 26.15 6.84
CA ARG A 109 -16.78 26.41 5.59
C ARG A 109 -18.03 25.52 5.44
N PHE A 110 -17.97 24.27 5.90
CA PHE A 110 -19.06 23.28 5.78
C PHE A 110 -19.23 22.42 7.06
N PRO A 111 -19.64 23.01 8.19
CA PRO A 111 -19.78 22.30 9.46
C PRO A 111 -20.83 21.18 9.42
N ARG A 112 -21.92 21.35 8.66
CA ARG A 112 -23.00 20.34 8.55
C ARG A 112 -22.54 19.06 7.85
N THR A 113 -21.79 19.18 6.75
CA THR A 113 -21.29 18.02 5.99
C THR A 113 -20.27 17.23 6.81
N TYR A 114 -19.37 17.91 7.51
CA TYR A 114 -18.41 17.24 8.40
C TYR A 114 -19.11 16.56 9.59
N ALA A 115 -20.11 17.21 10.20
CA ALA A 115 -20.90 16.60 11.27
C ALA A 115 -21.63 15.33 10.80
N TYR A 116 -22.18 15.32 9.58
CA TYR A 116 -22.78 14.13 8.99
C TYR A 116 -21.73 13.04 8.75
N TRP A 117 -20.58 13.39 8.19
CA TRP A 117 -19.48 12.45 7.94
C TRP A 117 -18.97 11.78 9.23
N VAL A 118 -18.80 12.54 10.31
CA VAL A 118 -18.44 11.99 11.63
C VAL A 118 -19.57 11.13 12.18
N ARG A 119 -20.84 11.57 12.06
CA ARG A 119 -22.02 10.85 12.58
C ARG A 119 -22.22 9.49 11.92
N TYR A 120 -21.98 9.38 10.62
CA TYR A 120 -22.13 8.15 9.84
C TYR A 120 -20.84 7.32 9.73
N GLN A 121 -19.83 7.59 10.59
CA GLN A 121 -18.57 6.87 10.56
C GLN A 121 -17.92 6.86 9.16
N GLY A 122 -17.97 7.99 8.45
CA GLY A 122 -17.58 8.11 7.04
C GLY A 122 -16.14 7.64 6.75
N SER A 123 -15.27 7.65 7.75
CA SER A 123 -13.95 7.01 7.70
C SER A 123 -14.01 5.51 7.37
N TYR A 124 -14.81 4.75 8.11
CA TYR A 124 -14.95 3.30 7.93
C TYR A 124 -15.68 2.99 6.63
N VAL A 125 -16.71 3.77 6.31
CA VAL A 125 -17.47 3.62 5.06
C VAL A 125 -16.55 3.81 3.85
N PHE A 126 -15.67 4.83 3.86
CA PHE A 126 -14.72 5.06 2.78
C PHE A 126 -13.71 3.92 2.64
N VAL A 127 -13.11 3.46 3.75
CA VAL A 127 -12.15 2.35 3.71
C VAL A 127 -12.82 1.07 3.23
N ALA A 128 -14.02 0.77 3.72
CA ALA A 128 -14.80 -0.40 3.28
C ALA A 128 -15.11 -0.33 1.78
N PHE A 129 -15.56 0.83 1.29
CA PHE A 129 -15.84 1.04 -0.13
C PHE A 129 -14.60 0.81 -1.01
N MET A 130 -13.47 1.41 -0.65
CA MET A 130 -12.21 1.22 -1.39
C MET A 130 -11.72 -0.23 -1.34
N THR A 131 -11.90 -0.91 -0.21
CA THR A 131 -11.56 -2.33 -0.04
C THR A 131 -12.42 -3.21 -0.95
N VAL A 132 -13.73 -2.97 -1.01
CA VAL A 132 -14.64 -3.70 -1.90
C VAL A 132 -14.27 -3.47 -3.36
N LEU A 133 -14.00 -2.23 -3.76
CA LEU A 133 -13.53 -1.93 -5.12
C LEU A 133 -12.24 -2.68 -5.45
N LYS A 134 -11.28 -2.71 -4.53
CA LYS A 134 -10.02 -3.45 -4.72
C LYS A 134 -10.26 -4.95 -4.87
N ILE A 135 -11.12 -5.53 -4.04
CA ILE A 135 -11.49 -6.95 -4.13
C ILE A 135 -12.10 -7.25 -5.51
N VAL A 136 -12.99 -6.40 -6.02
CA VAL A 136 -13.58 -6.56 -7.35
C VAL A 136 -12.53 -6.48 -8.45
N ILE A 137 -11.59 -5.53 -8.37
CA ILE A 137 -10.49 -5.39 -9.33
C ILE A 137 -9.60 -6.63 -9.32
N VAL A 138 -9.22 -7.11 -8.14
CA VAL A 138 -8.37 -8.30 -7.98
C VAL A 138 -9.11 -9.55 -8.46
N ALA A 139 -10.38 -9.75 -8.08
CA ALA A 139 -11.20 -10.87 -8.51
C ALA A 139 -11.41 -10.87 -10.03
N GLY A 140 -11.72 -9.72 -10.63
CA GLY A 140 -11.81 -9.57 -12.08
C GLY A 140 -10.50 -9.90 -12.78
N SER A 141 -9.36 -9.49 -12.21
CA SER A 141 -8.04 -9.85 -12.72
C SER A 141 -7.79 -11.35 -12.64
N LEU A 142 -8.14 -12.01 -11.53
CA LEU A 142 -8.00 -13.47 -11.35
C LEU A 142 -8.90 -14.27 -12.31
N LEU A 143 -10.07 -13.75 -12.68
CA LEU A 143 -10.95 -14.40 -13.66
C LEU A 143 -10.42 -14.31 -15.10
N VAL A 144 -9.71 -13.24 -15.42
CA VAL A 144 -9.15 -13.01 -16.77
C VAL A 144 -7.78 -13.69 -16.95
N THR A 145 -7.01 -13.83 -15.88
CA THR A 145 -5.70 -14.52 -15.91
C THR A 145 -5.76 -15.86 -15.21
N ASN A 146 -5.56 -16.96 -15.96
CA ASN A 146 -5.35 -18.28 -15.37
C ASN A 146 -4.23 -18.20 -14.33
N THR A 147 -4.53 -18.60 -13.10
CA THR A 147 -3.62 -18.58 -11.93
C THR A 147 -2.50 -19.60 -11.99
N SER A 148 -2.39 -20.34 -13.10
CA SER A 148 -1.30 -21.27 -13.35
C SER A 148 -0.01 -20.51 -13.65
N PRO A 149 1.09 -20.77 -12.92
CA PRO A 149 2.38 -20.15 -13.19
C PRO A 149 2.80 -20.46 -14.63
N THR A 150 3.01 -19.43 -15.43
CA THR A 150 3.45 -19.56 -16.82
C THR A 150 4.92 -19.18 -16.92
N THR A 151 5.73 -20.08 -17.46
CA THR A 151 7.11 -19.81 -17.86
C THR A 151 7.13 -18.94 -19.10
N HIS A 152 7.86 -17.82 -19.04
CA HIS A 152 8.16 -16.98 -20.20
C HIS A 152 9.68 -16.94 -20.41
N ALA A 153 10.13 -17.03 -21.67
CA ALA A 153 11.51 -16.70 -22.01
C ALA A 153 11.70 -15.18 -21.89
N ASP A 154 12.83 -14.75 -21.33
CA ASP A 154 13.21 -13.35 -21.24
C ASP A 154 13.33 -12.76 -22.66
N PRO A 155 12.72 -11.59 -22.93
CA PRO A 155 12.82 -10.93 -24.23
C PRO A 155 14.24 -10.44 -24.59
N ASP A 156 15.14 -10.25 -23.62
CA ASP A 156 16.53 -9.83 -23.85
C ASP A 156 17.50 -11.02 -23.96
N ASP A 157 17.18 -12.17 -23.33
CA ASP A 157 18.04 -13.35 -23.36
C ASP A 157 17.22 -14.66 -23.47
N PRO A 158 17.18 -15.34 -24.64
CA PRO A 158 16.35 -16.54 -24.83
C PRO A 158 16.80 -17.74 -23.96
N LYS A 159 17.93 -17.63 -23.24
CA LYS A 159 18.42 -18.63 -22.28
C LYS A 159 17.87 -18.45 -20.86
N THR A 160 17.32 -17.29 -20.50
CA THR A 160 16.74 -17.06 -19.17
C THR A 160 15.23 -17.25 -19.23
N MET A 161 14.71 -18.22 -18.47
CA MET A 161 13.27 -18.39 -18.27
C MET A 161 12.85 -17.65 -17.00
N ILE A 162 11.97 -16.65 -17.14
CA ILE A 162 11.33 -15.93 -16.05
C ILE A 162 10.02 -16.63 -15.73
N LEU A 163 9.89 -17.12 -14.49
CA LEU A 163 8.67 -17.75 -14.02
C LEU A 163 7.72 -16.66 -13.49
N SER A 164 6.65 -16.37 -14.24
CA SER A 164 5.69 -15.31 -13.91
C SER A 164 4.30 -15.89 -13.65
N CYS A 165 3.53 -15.24 -12.77
CA CYS A 165 2.19 -15.69 -12.39
C CYS A 165 1.11 -15.33 -13.42
N SER A 166 1.44 -14.62 -14.52
CA SER A 166 0.46 -14.18 -15.52
C SER A 166 1.10 -13.94 -16.90
N PRO A 167 0.49 -14.43 -17.99
CA PRO A 167 0.95 -14.19 -19.36
C PRO A 167 0.66 -12.79 -19.90
N ASN A 168 -0.20 -12.01 -19.23
CA ASN A 168 -0.54 -10.62 -19.57
C ASN A 168 -0.23 -9.67 -18.41
N TYR A 169 0.92 -9.86 -17.77
CA TYR A 169 1.29 -9.21 -16.53
C TYR A 169 1.24 -7.67 -16.60
N HIS A 170 1.59 -7.06 -17.75
CA HIS A 170 1.65 -5.61 -17.88
C HIS A 170 0.27 -4.93 -17.75
N LYS A 171 -0.74 -5.44 -18.49
CA LYS A 171 -2.11 -4.90 -18.45
C LYS A 171 -2.80 -5.21 -17.12
N GLY A 172 -2.64 -6.43 -16.61
CA GLY A 172 -3.21 -6.84 -15.32
C GLY A 172 -2.62 -6.06 -14.15
N LEU A 173 -1.30 -5.80 -14.16
CA LEU A 173 -0.63 -5.02 -13.14
C LEU A 173 -1.02 -3.54 -13.20
N LEU A 174 -1.07 -2.93 -14.38
CA LEU A 174 -1.53 -1.54 -14.54
C LEU A 174 -2.97 -1.37 -14.05
N PHE A 175 -3.86 -2.30 -14.42
CA PHE A 175 -5.24 -2.28 -13.97
C PHE A 175 -5.34 -2.44 -12.44
N ASN A 176 -4.60 -3.38 -11.85
CA ASN A 176 -4.61 -3.60 -10.41
C ASN A 176 -4.03 -2.40 -9.63
N THR A 177 -2.95 -1.78 -10.10
CA THR A 177 -2.27 -0.65 -9.45
C THR A 177 -3.00 0.68 -9.66
N SER A 178 -3.90 0.78 -10.65
CA SER A 178 -4.62 2.02 -10.97
C SER A 178 -5.36 2.63 -9.78
N LEU A 179 -6.05 1.80 -8.98
CA LEU A 179 -6.77 2.26 -7.78
C LEU A 179 -5.80 2.82 -6.72
N ASP A 180 -4.66 2.17 -6.51
CA ASP A 180 -3.65 2.61 -5.54
C ASP A 180 -2.99 3.92 -5.97
N LEU A 181 -2.79 4.12 -7.29
CA LEU A 181 -2.27 5.37 -7.84
C LEU A 181 -3.27 6.53 -7.63
N LEU A 182 -4.56 6.29 -7.87
CA LEU A 182 -5.61 7.28 -7.60
C LEU A 182 -5.69 7.63 -6.11
N LEU A 183 -5.62 6.62 -5.23
CA LEU A 183 -5.56 6.82 -3.78
C LEU A 183 -4.33 7.62 -3.37
N SER A 184 -3.17 7.34 -3.96
CA SER A 184 -1.93 8.07 -3.72
C SER A 184 -2.03 9.55 -4.12
N MET A 185 -2.59 9.84 -5.30
CA MET A 185 -2.87 11.20 -5.77
C MET A 185 -3.81 11.97 -4.83
N MET A 186 -4.89 11.33 -4.37
CA MET A 186 -5.83 11.92 -3.42
C MET A 186 -5.13 12.20 -2.07
N ALA A 187 -4.37 11.23 -1.56
CA ALA A 187 -3.66 11.36 -0.30
C ALA A 187 -2.61 12.49 -0.35
N PHE A 188 -1.83 12.57 -1.43
CA PHE A 188 -0.88 13.65 -1.67
C PHE A 188 -1.56 15.01 -1.74
N SER A 189 -2.70 15.11 -2.44
CA SER A 189 -3.48 16.34 -2.56
C SER A 189 -3.95 16.84 -1.19
N PHE A 190 -4.51 15.96 -0.36
CA PHE A 190 -4.91 16.32 1.01
C PHE A 190 -3.71 16.67 1.88
N ALA A 191 -2.61 15.92 1.81
CA ALA A 191 -1.44 16.22 2.59
C ALA A 191 -0.82 17.59 2.21
N TYR A 192 -0.77 17.91 0.91
CA TYR A 192 -0.35 19.22 0.42
C TYR A 192 -1.24 20.35 0.93
N MET A 193 -2.57 20.16 0.93
CA MET A 193 -3.51 21.11 1.53
C MET A 193 -3.24 21.32 3.03
N GLY A 194 -2.69 20.31 3.73
CA GLY A 194 -2.27 20.38 5.12
C GLY A 194 -1.01 21.22 5.38
N LYS A 195 -0.20 21.59 4.38
CA LYS A 195 1.04 22.37 4.62
C LYS A 195 0.83 23.72 5.30
N GLY A 196 -0.36 24.31 5.18
CA GLY A 196 -0.72 25.58 5.83
C GLY A 196 -1.16 25.45 7.30
N LEU A 197 -0.97 24.29 7.92
CA LEU A 197 -1.32 24.04 9.32
C LEU A 197 -0.35 24.79 10.27
N PRO A 198 -0.83 25.23 11.46
CA PRO A 198 0.03 25.90 12.43
C PRO A 198 1.25 25.04 12.76
N THR A 199 2.41 25.69 12.89
CA THR A 199 3.75 25.06 13.04
C THR A 199 3.85 24.06 14.19
N ASN A 200 2.95 24.14 15.17
CA ASN A 200 2.84 23.26 16.34
C ASN A 200 2.26 21.86 16.04
N TYR A 201 1.74 21.60 14.82
CA TYR A 201 1.16 20.29 14.47
C TYR A 201 2.12 19.42 13.64
N ASN A 202 3.08 18.78 14.33
CA ASN A 202 4.11 17.96 13.69
C ASN A 202 3.54 16.74 12.94
N GLU A 203 2.38 16.20 13.37
CA GLU A 203 1.73 15.04 12.74
C GLU A 203 1.48 15.26 11.23
N ALA A 204 0.98 16.44 10.85
CA ALA A 204 0.66 16.72 9.45
C ALA A 204 1.91 16.85 8.57
N LYS A 205 3.03 17.31 9.12
CA LYS A 205 4.31 17.39 8.40
C LYS A 205 4.84 16.00 8.08
N PHE A 206 4.81 15.08 9.04
CA PHE A 206 5.21 13.69 8.84
C PHE A 206 4.31 13.00 7.81
N ILE A 207 2.99 13.14 7.91
CA ILE A 207 2.05 12.57 6.93
C ILE A 207 2.35 13.10 5.52
N THR A 208 2.59 14.40 5.38
CA THR A 208 2.92 15.01 4.08
C THR A 208 4.22 14.47 3.51
N PHE A 209 5.25 14.33 4.33
CA PHE A 209 6.52 13.75 3.91
C PHE A 209 6.34 12.30 3.44
N CYS A 210 5.66 11.47 4.24
CA CYS A 210 5.39 10.07 3.90
C CYS A 210 4.56 9.93 2.62
N MET A 211 3.49 10.72 2.45
CA MET A 211 2.66 10.69 1.25
C MET A 211 3.39 11.17 0.01
N THR A 212 4.26 12.17 0.15
CA THR A 212 5.09 12.65 -0.99
C THR A 212 6.05 11.58 -1.45
N PHE A 213 6.76 10.93 -0.52
CA PHE A 213 7.67 9.82 -0.83
C PHE A 213 6.93 8.63 -1.45
N TYR A 214 5.75 8.31 -0.92
CA TYR A 214 4.92 7.23 -1.46
C TYR A 214 4.43 7.55 -2.87
N PHE A 215 3.96 8.78 -3.11
CA PHE A 215 3.49 9.22 -4.41
C PHE A 215 4.60 9.20 -5.46
N THR A 216 5.78 9.74 -5.14
CA THR A 216 6.93 9.73 -6.06
C THR A 216 7.38 8.30 -6.35
N SER A 217 7.46 7.44 -5.35
CA SER A 217 7.79 6.02 -5.53
C SER A 217 6.78 5.29 -6.43
N SER A 218 5.48 5.54 -6.24
CA SER A 218 4.40 4.94 -7.05
C SER A 218 4.48 5.35 -8.51
N VAL A 219 4.70 6.64 -8.78
CA VAL A 219 4.84 7.18 -10.14
C VAL A 219 6.11 6.66 -10.82
N SER A 220 7.23 6.62 -10.09
CA SER A 220 8.48 6.05 -10.61
C SER A 220 8.31 4.58 -10.97
N LEU A 221 7.65 3.79 -10.13
CA LEU A 221 7.38 2.38 -10.41
C LEU A 221 6.47 2.23 -11.64
N CYS A 222 5.38 3.00 -11.74
CA CYS A 222 4.49 2.94 -12.91
C CYS A 222 5.23 3.31 -14.20
N THR A 223 6.04 4.37 -14.18
CA THR A 223 6.85 4.81 -15.32
C THR A 223 7.85 3.72 -15.72
N PHE A 224 8.57 3.15 -14.74
CA PHE A 224 9.52 2.08 -14.98
C PHE A 224 8.84 0.85 -15.60
N MET A 225 7.70 0.42 -15.06
CA MET A 225 6.93 -0.70 -15.62
C MET A 225 6.40 -0.41 -17.03
N SER A 226 6.08 0.85 -17.34
CA SER A 226 5.65 1.28 -18.68
C SER A 226 6.79 1.32 -19.69
N VAL A 227 8.00 1.69 -19.27
CA VAL A 227 9.17 1.82 -20.14
C VAL A 227 9.82 0.47 -20.41
N TYR A 228 10.04 -0.34 -19.38
CA TYR A 228 10.78 -1.61 -19.49
C TYR A 228 9.92 -2.81 -19.82
N LYS A 229 8.69 -2.57 -20.34
CA LYS A 229 7.63 -3.58 -20.54
C LYS A 229 7.33 -4.45 -19.32
N GLY A 230 7.93 -4.17 -18.16
CA GLY A 230 7.84 -4.89 -16.90
C GLY A 230 8.92 -5.95 -16.62
N VAL A 231 10.06 -5.90 -17.32
CA VAL A 231 11.27 -6.69 -17.01
C VAL A 231 11.92 -6.14 -15.73
N LEU A 232 11.28 -6.38 -14.58
CA LEU A 232 11.75 -5.92 -13.27
C LEU A 232 12.84 -6.84 -12.69
N VAL A 233 12.88 -8.10 -13.14
CA VAL A 233 13.80 -9.13 -12.61
C VAL A 233 15.20 -9.01 -13.21
N SER A 234 15.33 -8.69 -14.51
CA SER A 234 16.61 -8.73 -15.22
C SER A 234 17.53 -7.53 -14.96
N ILE A 235 17.04 -6.46 -14.31
CA ILE A 235 17.83 -5.26 -13.99
C ILE A 235 18.35 -5.29 -12.54
N LEU A 236 17.73 -6.08 -11.66
CA LEU A 236 18.25 -6.32 -10.31
C LEU A 236 19.29 -7.46 -10.28
N ASP A 237 19.59 -8.01 -11.46
CA ASP A 237 20.55 -9.07 -11.70
C ASP A 237 21.95 -8.51 -12.02
#